data_AF-A0A814ZHX4-F1
#
_entry.id   AF-A0A814ZHX4-F1
#
_cell.length_a   1.000
_cell.length_b   1.000
_cell.length_c   1.000
_cell.angle_alpha   90.00
_cell.angle_beta   90.00
_cell.angle_gamma   90.00
#
_symmetry.space_group_name_H-M   'P 1'
#
loop_
_entity.id
_entity.type
_entity.pdbx_description
1 polymer ?
#
loop_
_entity_poly.entity_id
_entity_poly.type
_entity_poly.pdbx_seq_one_letter_code
_entity_poly.pdbx_strand_id
1 'polypeptide(L)'
;MASDIDYDSFDYNSSQDPFDIDYQIDLFEFRQFVKSKKTKQKIKKSSCPISMKTLKCQPIVVKINCMSYKKTPKAEQKSFRYNRYPQNSELFECDEVCDEVFGEKSICTQSNVPSNPSKILEPEHLESFSNFRRHFYHVNHQRIKSSLKDHPNIEITNIRVASVNESVQNDFMKTLKQNISYFPQLVYHGTMLNNIESILHYGFLIPNQAHPSNSEAPIIASAHGQSFGNGIYCSRTAVYSLSYVNTTNTLLVCAAIPKRDKVGLIKCCYGNIFVLSDVTRIIPLFFIDFKYLNQSGTNRPWYNKQKELKIDENQEIKKSIVISRKYLRKVLNYMNDDIRKNNQYQIRSFDLFN
;
A
#
# COMPACT_ATOMS: atom_id res chain seq x y z
N MET A 1 4.58 35.62 51.54
CA MET A 1 5.68 36.36 50.89
C MET A 1 6.96 35.55 51.03
N ALA A 2 7.36 34.89 49.96
CA ALA A 2 8.70 34.33 49.74
C ALA A 2 8.93 34.45 48.23
N SER A 3 10.05 35.05 47.84
CA SER A 3 10.32 35.62 46.53
C SER A 3 10.82 34.60 45.50
N ASP A 4 10.29 34.68 44.28
CA ASP A 4 10.75 33.99 43.06
C ASP A 4 12.03 34.64 42.49
N ILE A 5 13.15 34.53 43.19
CA ILE A 5 14.46 34.94 42.67
C ILE A 5 15.49 33.96 43.23
N ASP A 6 15.99 33.05 42.37
CA ASP A 6 17.34 32.44 42.40
C ASP A 6 17.38 31.09 41.68
N TYR A 7 17.15 31.08 40.36
CA TYR A 7 17.43 29.88 39.53
C TYR A 7 18.04 30.21 38.15
N ASP A 8 18.77 31.33 38.05
CA ASP A 8 19.30 31.83 36.77
C ASP A 8 20.84 31.76 36.65
N SER A 9 21.53 30.97 37.47
CA SER A 9 22.99 30.80 37.30
C SER A 9 23.46 29.40 37.64
N PHE A 10 23.27 28.48 36.69
CA PHE A 10 24.15 27.31 36.56
C PHE A 10 24.81 27.42 35.19
N ASP A 11 25.99 28.05 35.15
CA ASP A 11 26.89 27.98 34.01
C ASP A 11 27.34 26.53 33.81
N TYR A 12 26.67 25.87 32.87
CA TYR A 12 26.95 24.50 32.47
C TYR A 12 28.23 24.51 31.62
N ASN A 13 29.39 24.34 32.26
CA ASN A 13 30.66 24.11 31.58
C ASN A 13 30.69 22.68 30.99
N SER A 14 29.93 22.46 29.91
CA SER A 14 30.14 21.31 29.04
C SER A 14 31.50 21.46 28.36
N SER A 15 32.37 20.46 28.45
CA SER A 15 33.64 20.42 27.73
C SER A 15 33.49 20.19 26.21
N GLN A 16 32.26 20.29 25.70
CA GLN A 16 32.00 20.23 24.26
C GLN A 16 32.04 21.64 23.68
N ASP A 17 32.68 21.76 22.53
CA ASP A 17 32.64 22.97 21.73
C ASP A 17 31.16 23.34 21.46
N PRO A 18 30.68 24.52 21.88
CA PRO A 18 29.32 24.98 21.58
C PRO A 18 28.99 24.88 20.08
N PHE A 19 29.99 25.00 19.21
CA PHE A 19 29.84 24.87 17.77
C PHE A 19 29.42 23.46 17.33
N ASP A 20 29.81 22.39 18.04
CA ASP A 20 29.41 21.01 17.69
C ASP A 20 27.93 20.74 17.97
N ILE A 21 27.40 21.31 19.06
CA ILE A 21 25.99 21.16 19.42
C ILE A 21 25.12 21.96 18.45
N ASP A 22 25.53 23.19 18.12
CA ASP A 22 24.81 24.02 17.16
C ASP A 22 24.85 23.43 15.75
N TYR A 23 25.98 22.85 15.35
CA TYR A 23 26.09 22.11 14.11
C TYR A 23 25.11 20.91 14.05
N GLN A 24 24.95 20.14 15.14
CA GLN A 24 23.99 19.03 15.18
C GLN A 24 22.53 19.48 15.11
N ILE A 25 22.21 20.62 15.74
CA ILE A 25 20.87 21.22 15.67
C ILE A 25 20.59 21.69 14.25
N ASP A 26 21.53 22.38 13.62
CA ASP A 26 21.39 22.85 12.23
C ASP A 26 21.30 21.67 11.26
N LEU A 27 22.04 20.58 11.49
CA LEU A 27 21.93 19.34 10.70
C LEU A 27 20.56 18.67 10.85
N PHE A 28 19.99 18.70 12.06
CA PHE A 28 18.65 18.18 12.32
C PHE A 28 17.59 19.03 11.62
N GLU A 29 17.64 20.36 11.77
CA GLU A 29 16.72 21.29 11.10
C GLU A 29 16.83 21.18 9.58
N PHE A 30 18.04 21.10 9.04
CA PHE A 30 18.30 20.88 7.61
C PHE A 30 17.71 19.54 7.13
N ARG A 31 17.83 18.45 7.89
CA ARG A 31 17.23 17.15 7.55
C ARG A 31 15.69 17.22 7.53
N GLN A 32 15.07 17.96 8.46
CA GLN A 32 13.61 18.17 8.43
C GLN A 32 13.19 19.00 7.21
N PHE A 33 13.97 20.03 6.88
CA PHE A 33 13.72 20.89 5.70
C PHE A 33 13.93 20.17 4.36
N VAL A 34 14.93 19.29 4.27
CA VAL A 34 15.20 18.50 3.07
C VAL A 34 14.14 17.42 2.86
N LYS A 35 13.59 16.84 3.94
CA LYS A 35 12.46 15.91 3.88
C LYS A 35 11.19 16.56 3.34
N SER A 36 10.99 17.87 3.54
CA SER A 36 9.84 18.59 2.98
C SER A 36 10.03 19.04 1.53
N LYS A 37 11.26 19.03 0.98
CA LYS A 37 11.56 19.53 -0.37
C LYS A 37 12.07 18.51 -1.39
N LYS A 38 12.32 17.26 -1.02
CA LYS A 38 12.79 16.23 -1.99
C LYS A 38 11.63 15.43 -2.59
N THR A 39 10.90 16.06 -3.50
CA THR A 39 10.39 15.38 -4.71
C THR A 39 11.20 15.92 -5.89
N LYS A 40 11.77 15.01 -6.69
CA LYS A 40 12.59 15.23 -7.89
C LYS A 40 14.06 15.60 -7.66
N GLN A 41 14.93 14.59 -7.65
CA GLN A 41 16.08 14.53 -8.58
C GLN A 41 16.79 13.15 -8.47
N LYS A 42 16.92 12.49 -9.63
CA LYS A 42 17.74 11.29 -9.85
C LYS A 42 19.22 11.68 -9.82
N ILE A 43 20.05 10.95 -9.08
CA ILE A 43 21.50 10.90 -9.33
C ILE A 43 21.98 9.44 -9.31
N LYS A 44 22.92 9.19 -10.22
CA LYS A 44 23.48 7.92 -10.69
C LYS A 44 24.43 7.22 -9.69
N LYS A 45 24.51 5.90 -9.91
CA LYS A 45 25.42 4.84 -9.44
C LYS A 45 26.82 5.23 -8.93
N SER A 46 27.32 4.46 -7.95
CA SER A 46 28.68 3.90 -7.98
C SER A 46 28.73 2.50 -7.34
N SER A 47 29.44 1.61 -8.00
CA SER A 47 29.71 0.22 -7.65
C SER A 47 30.94 0.08 -6.75
N CYS A 48 30.91 -0.81 -5.75
CA CYS A 48 32.09 -1.44 -5.18
C CYS A 48 31.82 -2.94 -4.91
N PRO A 49 32.80 -3.83 -5.12
CA PRO A 49 32.64 -5.27 -4.99
C PRO A 49 32.95 -5.73 -3.55
N ILE A 50 32.15 -6.64 -3.00
CA ILE A 50 32.47 -7.33 -1.76
C ILE A 50 32.87 -8.77 -2.08
N SER A 51 34.12 -9.05 -1.74
CA SER A 51 34.84 -10.31 -1.84
C SER A 51 34.14 -11.47 -1.16
N MET A 52 34.10 -12.60 -1.87
CA MET A 52 33.75 -13.91 -1.32
C MET A 52 34.73 -14.35 -0.23
N LYS A 53 34.23 -14.86 0.89
CA LYS A 53 34.94 -15.82 1.74
C LYS A 53 34.03 -17.00 2.04
N THR A 54 34.46 -18.14 1.52
CA THR A 54 33.98 -19.49 1.76
C THR A 54 34.03 -19.87 3.23
N LEU A 55 32.88 -20.20 3.82
CA LEU A 55 32.80 -20.95 5.07
C LEU A 55 32.34 -22.37 4.74
N LYS A 56 33.25 -23.33 4.92
CA LYS A 56 32.96 -24.77 4.91
C LYS A 56 32.25 -25.11 6.20
N CYS A 57 30.98 -25.54 6.12
CA CYS A 57 30.27 -26.16 7.24
C CYS A 57 30.29 -27.68 7.06
N GLN A 58 30.74 -28.39 8.10
CA GLN A 58 30.68 -29.84 8.21
C GLN A 58 29.22 -30.31 8.45
N PRO A 59 28.87 -31.55 8.07
CA PRO A 59 27.55 -32.10 8.35
C PRO A 59 27.44 -32.55 9.82
N ILE A 60 26.56 -31.87 10.58
CA ILE A 60 26.12 -32.34 11.89
C ILE A 60 25.02 -33.39 11.66
N VAL A 61 25.30 -34.63 12.05
CA VAL A 61 24.33 -35.72 12.11
C VAL A 61 23.45 -35.48 13.34
N VAL A 62 22.24 -34.95 13.14
CA VAL A 62 21.23 -34.83 14.21
C VAL A 62 20.31 -36.05 14.14
N LYS A 63 20.39 -36.90 15.18
CA LYS A 63 19.41 -37.95 15.47
C LYS A 63 18.05 -37.31 15.73
N ILE A 64 17.07 -37.58 14.87
CA ILE A 64 15.67 -37.17 15.07
C ILE A 64 15.02 -38.20 15.99
N ASN A 65 14.85 -37.82 17.26
CA ASN A 65 13.93 -38.51 18.17
C ASN A 65 12.50 -38.07 17.84
N CYS A 66 11.67 -39.02 17.44
CA CYS A 66 10.23 -38.84 17.28
C CYS A 66 9.59 -38.55 18.65
N MET A 67 9.21 -37.28 18.88
CA MET A 67 8.30 -36.92 19.97
C MET A 67 6.89 -36.66 19.45
N SER A 68 5.94 -37.08 20.27
CA SER A 68 4.50 -37.13 20.05
C SER A 68 3.82 -35.76 19.94
N TYR A 69 2.74 -35.76 19.16
CA TYR A 69 1.72 -34.73 18.95
C TYR A 69 1.71 -33.55 19.93
N LYS A 70 2.31 -32.42 19.51
CA LYS A 70 2.10 -31.12 20.15
C LYS A 70 0.90 -30.42 19.52
N LYS A 71 -0.05 -30.03 20.37
CA LYS A 71 -1.12 -29.07 20.08
C LYS A 71 -0.52 -27.84 19.39
N THR A 72 -0.98 -27.54 18.18
CA THR A 72 -0.65 -26.29 17.48
C THR A 72 -1.20 -25.10 18.28
N PRO A 73 -0.39 -24.09 18.62
CA PRO A 73 -0.88 -22.88 19.24
C PRO A 73 -1.82 -22.15 18.27
N LYS A 74 -3.02 -21.78 18.74
CA LYS A 74 -3.91 -20.88 18.03
C LYS A 74 -3.17 -19.55 17.85
N ALA A 75 -2.88 -19.18 16.60
CA ALA A 75 -2.29 -17.89 16.29
C ALA A 75 -3.20 -16.76 16.79
N GLU A 76 -2.65 -15.84 17.56
CA GLU A 76 -3.38 -14.66 18.02
C GLU A 76 -3.81 -13.80 16.82
N GLN A 77 -5.09 -13.42 16.81
CA GLN A 77 -5.63 -12.49 15.83
C GLN A 77 -4.99 -11.11 16.06
N LYS A 78 -3.98 -10.77 15.25
CA LYS A 78 -3.45 -9.41 15.22
C LYS A 78 -4.53 -8.47 14.69
N SER A 79 -5.06 -7.61 15.56
CA SER A 79 -5.89 -6.48 15.15
C SER A 79 -4.98 -5.39 14.59
N PHE A 80 -5.17 -5.06 13.31
CA PHE A 80 -4.43 -3.99 12.67
C PHE A 80 -4.92 -2.64 13.22
N ARG A 81 -3.98 -1.82 13.73
CA ARG A 81 -4.23 -0.41 13.97
C ARG A 81 -4.15 0.31 12.61
N TYR A 82 -5.23 0.97 12.23
CA TYR A 82 -5.32 1.79 11.02
C TYR A 82 -4.16 2.80 10.99
N ASN A 83 -3.24 2.65 10.05
CA ASN A 83 -2.20 3.65 9.83
C ASN A 83 -2.78 4.76 8.94
N ARG A 84 -2.62 6.02 9.37
CA ARG A 84 -3.07 7.19 8.59
C ARG A 84 -2.34 7.22 7.24
N TYR A 85 -3.10 7.15 6.17
CA TYR A 85 -2.60 7.25 4.79
C TYR A 85 -2.29 8.73 4.46
N PRO A 86 -1.26 9.01 3.64
CA PRO A 86 -0.95 10.37 3.23
C PRO A 86 -2.13 10.99 2.46
N GLN A 87 -2.53 12.16 2.96
CA GLN A 87 -3.55 13.05 2.42
C GLN A 87 -3.05 13.63 1.09
N ASN A 88 -3.60 13.17 -0.04
CA ASN A 88 -3.62 13.88 -1.33
C ASN A 88 -4.59 13.13 -2.24
N SER A 89 -5.89 13.29 -2.01
CA SER A 89 -6.90 12.90 -3.00
C SER A 89 -7.00 14.04 -4.02
N GLU A 90 -6.07 14.09 -4.96
CA GLU A 90 -6.30 14.85 -6.20
C GLU A 90 -7.60 14.33 -6.83
N LEU A 91 -8.38 15.25 -7.41
CA LEU A 91 -9.53 14.91 -8.24
C LEU A 91 -9.07 13.87 -9.28
N PHE A 92 -9.95 12.94 -9.66
CA PHE A 92 -9.60 11.81 -10.52
C PHE A 92 -9.10 12.31 -11.90
N GLU A 93 -7.79 12.51 -12.02
CA GLU A 93 -7.07 13.06 -13.18
C GLU A 93 -7.42 12.34 -14.50
N CYS A 94 -7.91 11.09 -14.42
CA CYS A 94 -8.25 10.32 -15.62
C CYS A 94 -9.56 10.74 -16.30
N ASP A 95 -10.49 11.40 -15.61
CA ASP A 95 -11.68 11.96 -16.28
C ASP A 95 -11.34 13.33 -16.91
N GLU A 96 -10.45 14.15 -16.31
CA GLU A 96 -9.97 15.42 -16.90
C GLU A 96 -9.04 15.19 -18.11
N VAL A 97 -8.16 14.17 -18.05
CA VAL A 97 -7.23 13.84 -19.14
C VAL A 97 -7.93 13.21 -20.36
N CYS A 98 -9.11 12.59 -20.18
CA CYS A 98 -9.86 12.04 -21.31
C CYS A 98 -10.45 13.15 -22.21
N ASP A 99 -10.73 14.32 -21.65
CA ASP A 99 -11.29 15.44 -22.42
C ASP A 99 -10.18 16.34 -23.02
N GLU A 100 -8.99 16.45 -22.38
CA GLU A 100 -7.95 17.39 -22.81
C GLU A 100 -6.85 16.82 -23.74
N VAL A 101 -6.54 15.51 -23.73
CA VAL A 101 -5.34 14.98 -24.44
C VAL A 101 -5.54 14.65 -25.93
N PHE A 102 -6.76 14.79 -26.47
CA PHE A 102 -7.00 14.69 -27.92
C PHE A 102 -7.39 16.02 -28.58
N GLY A 103 -7.28 17.13 -27.84
CA GLY A 103 -7.37 18.48 -28.39
C GLY A 103 -6.12 18.86 -29.19
N GLU A 104 -6.30 18.93 -30.51
CA GLU A 104 -5.51 19.76 -31.44
C GLU A 104 -4.04 19.41 -31.68
N LYS A 105 -3.82 18.44 -32.59
CA LYS A 105 -2.93 18.59 -33.76
C LYS A 105 -3.01 17.34 -34.64
N SER A 106 -4.14 17.13 -35.30
CA SER A 106 -4.15 16.33 -36.52
C SER A 106 -5.17 16.89 -37.50
N ILE A 107 -4.64 17.46 -38.57
CA ILE A 107 -5.36 17.98 -39.71
C ILE A 107 -5.96 16.79 -40.47
N CYS A 108 -7.26 16.87 -40.76
CA CYS A 108 -8.02 16.10 -41.75
C CYS A 108 -8.00 14.57 -41.64
N THR A 109 -9.13 13.97 -41.23
CA THR A 109 -10.16 13.43 -42.14
C THR A 109 -11.37 13.00 -41.31
N GLN A 110 -12.56 13.45 -41.69
CA GLN A 110 -13.82 13.15 -41.03
C GLN A 110 -14.16 11.66 -41.16
N SER A 111 -14.01 10.89 -40.08
CA SER A 111 -14.77 9.65 -39.90
C SER A 111 -15.27 9.62 -38.45
N ASN A 112 -16.52 10.02 -38.26
CA ASN A 112 -17.18 10.18 -36.96
C ASN A 112 -17.64 8.84 -36.38
N VAL A 113 -16.78 7.82 -36.38
CA VAL A 113 -17.04 6.58 -35.63
C VAL A 113 -16.15 6.62 -34.39
N PRO A 114 -16.71 6.68 -33.17
CA PRO A 114 -15.90 6.55 -31.96
C PRO A 114 -15.20 5.19 -32.01
N SER A 115 -13.91 5.20 -32.38
CA SER A 115 -13.09 4.00 -32.46
C SER A 115 -12.98 3.44 -31.05
N ASN A 116 -13.57 2.27 -30.82
CA ASN A 116 -13.43 1.59 -29.55
C ASN A 116 -11.94 1.43 -29.23
N PRO A 117 -11.49 1.80 -28.03
CA PRO A 117 -10.09 1.70 -27.67
C PRO A 117 -9.59 0.26 -27.82
N SER A 118 -8.44 0.13 -28.48
CA SER A 118 -7.82 -1.16 -28.74
C SER A 118 -7.45 -1.87 -27.43
N LYS A 119 -7.72 -3.18 -27.36
CA LYS A 119 -7.30 -4.04 -26.23
C LYS A 119 -5.86 -4.55 -26.39
N ILE A 120 -5.05 -3.90 -27.22
CA ILE A 120 -3.66 -4.30 -27.47
C ILE A 120 -2.76 -3.58 -26.45
N LEU A 121 -1.90 -4.34 -25.78
CA LEU A 121 -0.92 -3.80 -24.84
C LEU A 121 0.35 -3.38 -25.58
N GLU A 122 0.41 -2.10 -25.95
CA GLU A 122 1.64 -1.49 -26.45
C GLU A 122 2.75 -1.34 -25.39
N PRO A 123 4.03 -1.26 -25.78
CA PRO A 123 5.16 -1.12 -24.87
C PRO A 123 5.03 0.07 -23.90
N GLU A 124 4.49 1.19 -24.36
CA GLU A 124 4.26 2.41 -23.57
C GLU A 124 3.32 2.18 -22.37
N HIS A 125 2.32 1.29 -22.53
CA HIS A 125 1.42 0.90 -21.46
C HIS A 125 2.13 0.08 -20.37
N LEU A 126 3.23 -0.58 -20.71
CA LEU A 126 3.98 -1.48 -19.81
C LEU A 126 5.17 -0.81 -19.14
N GLU A 127 5.47 0.45 -19.46
CA GLU A 127 6.55 1.22 -18.84
C GLU A 127 6.32 1.45 -17.36
N SER A 128 5.08 1.76 -16.96
CA SER A 128 4.69 2.01 -15.58
C SER A 128 3.30 1.46 -15.26
N PHE A 129 3.07 1.16 -13.98
CA PHE A 129 1.74 0.75 -13.52
C PHE A 129 0.68 1.84 -13.75
N SER A 130 1.06 3.12 -13.67
CA SER A 130 0.15 4.24 -13.92
C SER A 130 -0.31 4.27 -15.39
N ASN A 131 0.61 4.08 -16.34
CA ASN A 131 0.28 4.01 -17.77
C ASN A 131 -0.67 2.85 -18.06
N PHE A 132 -0.36 1.65 -17.55
CA PHE A 132 -1.23 0.49 -17.65
C PHE A 132 -2.62 0.78 -17.08
N ARG A 133 -2.70 1.33 -15.87
CA ARG A 133 -3.96 1.63 -15.19
C ARG A 133 -4.81 2.62 -15.98
N ARG A 134 -4.21 3.69 -16.54
CA ARG A 134 -4.90 4.68 -17.38
C ARG A 134 -5.45 4.02 -18.65
N HIS A 135 -4.63 3.25 -19.36
CA HIS A 135 -5.07 2.53 -20.55
C HIS A 135 -6.19 1.51 -20.23
N PHE A 136 -6.05 0.77 -19.13
CA PHE A 136 -7.07 -0.17 -18.68
C PHE A 136 -8.41 0.50 -18.37
N TYR A 137 -8.39 1.66 -17.71
CA TYR A 137 -9.59 2.46 -17.49
C TYR A 137 -10.20 2.90 -18.81
N HIS A 138 -9.42 3.50 -19.71
CA HIS A 138 -9.91 3.99 -20.99
C HIS A 138 -10.64 2.88 -21.79
N VAL A 139 -10.03 1.69 -21.85
CA VAL A 139 -10.61 0.49 -22.50
C VAL A 139 -11.91 0.01 -21.85
N ASN A 140 -12.08 0.19 -20.55
CA ASN A 140 -13.19 -0.38 -19.78
C ASN A 140 -14.14 0.67 -19.17
N HIS A 141 -13.95 1.97 -19.40
CA HIS A 141 -14.60 3.02 -18.62
C HIS A 141 -16.12 2.94 -18.69
N GLN A 142 -16.69 2.71 -19.88
CA GLN A 142 -18.13 2.54 -20.06
C GLN A 142 -18.66 1.36 -19.25
N ARG A 143 -17.96 0.21 -19.29
CA ARG A 143 -18.34 -0.99 -18.53
C ARG A 143 -18.25 -0.77 -17.03
N ILE A 144 -17.27 -0.01 -16.57
CA ILE A 144 -17.12 0.36 -15.15
C ILE A 144 -18.28 1.29 -14.74
N LYS A 145 -18.51 2.39 -15.46
CA LYS A 145 -19.61 3.35 -15.22
C LYS A 145 -21.00 2.73 -15.33
N SER A 146 -21.18 1.70 -16.16
CA SER A 146 -22.46 0.99 -16.32
C SER A 146 -22.62 -0.25 -15.44
N SER A 147 -21.58 -0.64 -14.68
CA SER A 147 -21.50 -1.96 -14.03
C SER A 147 -22.61 -2.28 -13.04
N LEU A 148 -23.23 -1.25 -12.46
CA LEU A 148 -24.32 -1.37 -11.48
C LEU A 148 -25.64 -0.77 -11.98
N LYS A 149 -25.73 -0.37 -13.27
CA LYS A 149 -26.94 0.27 -13.82
C LYS A 149 -28.17 -0.65 -13.80
N ASP A 150 -27.96 -1.96 -13.96
CA ASP A 150 -29.05 -2.93 -13.97
C ASP A 150 -29.60 -3.23 -12.57
N HIS A 151 -28.98 -2.68 -11.51
CA HIS A 151 -29.43 -2.86 -10.15
C HIS A 151 -30.27 -1.65 -9.70
N PRO A 152 -31.62 -1.75 -9.67
CA PRO A 152 -32.53 -0.60 -9.61
C PRO A 152 -32.39 0.26 -8.34
N ASN A 153 -31.84 -0.31 -7.27
CA ASN A 153 -31.73 0.33 -5.97
C ASN A 153 -30.31 0.81 -5.64
N ILE A 154 -29.38 0.83 -6.60
CA ILE A 154 -27.99 1.22 -6.38
C ILE A 154 -27.57 2.31 -7.35
N GLU A 155 -26.91 3.34 -6.81
CA GLU A 155 -26.33 4.42 -7.59
C GLU A 155 -24.83 4.48 -7.31
N ILE A 156 -24.01 4.49 -8.37
CA ILE A 156 -22.57 4.74 -8.27
C ILE A 156 -22.38 6.22 -7.92
N THR A 157 -21.74 6.49 -6.78
CA THR A 157 -21.51 7.85 -6.31
C THR A 157 -20.13 8.35 -6.70
N ASN A 158 -19.14 7.47 -6.78
CA ASN A 158 -17.77 7.85 -7.14
C ASN A 158 -16.98 6.67 -7.72
N ILE A 159 -16.00 6.98 -8.58
CA ILE A 159 -14.98 6.05 -9.03
C ILE A 159 -13.63 6.69 -8.73
N ARG A 160 -12.78 6.01 -7.97
CA ARG A 160 -11.48 6.57 -7.55
C ARG A 160 -10.36 5.55 -7.65
N VAL A 161 -9.14 6.03 -7.79
CA VAL A 161 -7.95 5.20 -7.87
C VAL A 161 -7.73 4.40 -6.59
N ALA A 162 -7.35 3.13 -6.73
CA ALA A 162 -6.83 2.33 -5.62
C ALA A 162 -5.34 2.63 -5.41
N SER A 163 -4.97 3.06 -4.20
CA SER A 163 -3.57 3.31 -3.81
C SER A 163 -2.92 2.00 -3.36
N VAL A 164 -2.40 1.26 -4.32
CA VAL A 164 -1.77 -0.04 -4.10
C VAL A 164 -0.29 0.13 -3.77
N ASN A 165 0.24 -0.67 -2.86
CA ASN A 165 1.67 -0.68 -2.53
C ASN A 165 2.54 -0.97 -3.78
N GLU A 166 3.67 -0.26 -3.90
CA GLU A 166 4.57 -0.37 -5.06
C GLU A 166 5.08 -1.80 -5.28
N SER A 167 5.34 -2.57 -4.22
CA SER A 167 5.76 -3.97 -4.34
C SER A 167 4.72 -4.83 -5.06
N VAL A 168 3.45 -4.67 -4.70
CA VAL A 168 2.31 -5.37 -5.32
C VAL A 168 2.12 -4.93 -6.76
N GLN A 169 2.28 -3.63 -7.05
CA GLN A 169 2.25 -3.11 -8.43
C GLN A 169 3.34 -3.77 -9.29
N ASN A 170 4.57 -3.85 -8.77
CA ASN A 170 5.72 -4.42 -9.48
C ASN A 170 5.54 -5.92 -9.75
N ASP A 171 5.07 -6.67 -8.76
CA ASP A 171 4.77 -8.11 -8.91
C ASP A 171 3.71 -8.35 -9.99
N PHE A 172 2.63 -7.57 -9.99
CA PHE A 172 1.61 -7.66 -11.04
C PHE A 172 2.17 -7.28 -12.42
N MET A 173 2.90 -6.17 -12.54
CA MET A 173 3.46 -5.70 -13.82
C MET A 173 4.47 -6.69 -14.39
N LYS A 174 5.24 -7.40 -13.55
CA LYS A 174 6.11 -8.50 -13.96
C LYS A 174 5.30 -9.64 -14.56
N THR A 175 4.24 -10.07 -13.90
CA THR A 175 3.32 -11.10 -14.42
C THR A 175 2.64 -10.64 -15.70
N LEU A 176 2.24 -9.37 -15.82
CA LEU A 176 1.65 -8.81 -17.03
C LEU A 176 2.60 -8.88 -18.23
N LYS A 177 3.88 -8.48 -18.05
CA LYS A 177 4.90 -8.53 -19.12
C LYS A 177 5.14 -9.96 -19.62
N GLN A 178 5.05 -10.95 -18.74
CA GLN A 178 5.14 -12.37 -19.11
C GLN A 178 3.90 -12.89 -19.86
N ASN A 179 2.79 -12.15 -19.84
CA ASN A 179 1.50 -12.53 -20.44
C ASN A 179 0.98 -11.46 -21.42
N ILE A 180 1.89 -10.72 -22.08
CA ILE A 180 1.56 -9.57 -22.94
C ILE A 180 0.60 -9.90 -24.10
N SER A 181 0.57 -11.16 -24.53
CA SER A 181 -0.33 -11.64 -25.59
C SER A 181 -1.81 -11.55 -25.22
N TYR A 182 -2.15 -11.29 -23.96
CA TYR A 182 -3.53 -11.19 -23.50
C TYR A 182 -3.77 -9.93 -22.69
N PHE A 183 -4.81 -9.19 -23.08
CA PHE A 183 -5.31 -8.09 -22.26
C PHE A 183 -5.93 -8.61 -20.95
N PRO A 184 -5.58 -8.04 -19.78
CA PRO A 184 -6.19 -8.39 -18.50
C PRO A 184 -7.71 -8.25 -18.51
N GLN A 185 -8.41 -9.14 -17.82
CA GLN A 185 -9.86 -9.12 -17.69
C GLN A 185 -10.30 -8.08 -16.66
N LEU A 186 -11.31 -7.30 -17.01
CA LEU A 186 -12.09 -6.51 -16.05
C LEU A 186 -12.88 -7.45 -15.14
N VAL A 187 -12.59 -7.38 -13.86
CA VAL A 187 -13.27 -8.14 -12.82
C VAL A 187 -13.56 -7.24 -11.62
N TYR A 188 -14.47 -7.69 -10.79
CA TYR A 188 -14.91 -7.04 -9.57
C TYR A 188 -14.65 -7.95 -8.39
N HIS A 189 -14.32 -7.35 -7.25
CA HIS A 189 -14.15 -8.06 -6.00
C HIS A 189 -14.83 -7.30 -4.88
N GLY A 190 -15.80 -7.95 -4.24
CA GLY A 190 -16.43 -7.46 -3.02
C GLY A 190 -15.70 -8.02 -1.82
N THR A 191 -15.50 -7.19 -0.80
CA THR A 191 -14.83 -7.58 0.42
C THR A 191 -15.32 -6.77 1.60
N MET A 192 -14.99 -7.21 2.81
CA MET A 192 -15.27 -6.48 4.03
C MET A 192 -14.34 -5.27 4.18
N LEU A 193 -14.83 -4.22 4.84
CA LEU A 193 -14.13 -2.96 5.08
C LEU A 193 -12.71 -3.15 5.65
N ASN A 194 -12.56 -4.06 6.62
CA ASN A 194 -11.30 -4.36 7.30
C ASN A 194 -10.26 -5.05 6.42
N ASN A 195 -10.66 -5.64 5.30
CA ASN A 195 -9.75 -6.33 4.39
C ASN A 195 -9.13 -5.39 3.35
N ILE A 196 -9.75 -4.24 3.07
CA ILE A 196 -9.32 -3.34 1.99
C ILE A 196 -7.88 -2.86 2.21
N GLU A 197 -7.53 -2.44 3.43
CA GLU A 197 -6.17 -1.97 3.73
C GLU A 197 -5.12 -3.08 3.53
N SER A 198 -5.44 -4.31 3.98
CA SER A 198 -4.59 -5.48 3.74
C SER A 198 -4.40 -5.76 2.25
N ILE A 199 -5.47 -5.68 1.45
CA ILE A 199 -5.42 -5.89 0.00
C ILE A 199 -4.59 -4.81 -0.69
N LEU A 200 -4.72 -3.54 -0.30
CA LEU A 200 -3.91 -2.46 -0.87
C LEU A 200 -2.43 -2.61 -0.52
N HIS A 201 -2.12 -3.11 0.69
CA HIS A 201 -0.76 -3.19 1.19
C HIS A 201 -0.01 -4.45 0.71
N TYR A 202 -0.65 -5.62 0.79
CA TYR A 202 -0.06 -6.92 0.49
C TYR A 202 -0.54 -7.54 -0.83
N GLY A 203 -1.53 -6.92 -1.49
CA GLY A 203 -2.22 -7.54 -2.62
C GLY A 203 -3.27 -8.54 -2.14
N PHE A 204 -3.85 -9.27 -3.08
CA PHE A 204 -4.78 -10.34 -2.73
C PHE A 204 -4.04 -11.52 -2.10
N LEU A 205 -4.64 -12.15 -1.10
CA LEU A 205 -4.06 -13.29 -0.38
C LEU A 205 -4.90 -14.55 -0.64
N ILE A 206 -4.24 -15.70 -0.73
CA ILE A 206 -4.91 -17.00 -0.85
C ILE A 206 -5.07 -17.59 0.55
N PRO A 207 -6.28 -18.04 0.94
CA PRO A 207 -6.50 -18.64 2.25
C PRO A 207 -5.57 -19.80 2.56
N ASN A 208 -5.08 -19.82 3.81
CA ASN A 208 -4.18 -20.82 4.36
C ASN A 208 -2.85 -20.97 3.59
N GLN A 209 -2.43 -19.95 2.86
CA GLN A 209 -1.16 -19.92 2.14
C GLN A 209 -0.34 -18.69 2.56
N ALA A 210 0.97 -18.86 2.68
CA ALA A 210 1.89 -17.75 2.81
C ALA A 210 2.02 -17.01 1.47
N HIS A 211 2.21 -15.70 1.52
CA HIS A 211 2.46 -14.93 0.31
C HIS A 211 3.82 -15.33 -0.29
N PRO A 212 3.91 -15.57 -1.62
CA PRO A 212 5.11 -16.13 -2.24
C PRO A 212 6.33 -15.21 -2.21
N SER A 213 6.13 -13.89 -2.27
CA SER A 213 7.20 -12.88 -2.34
C SER A 213 7.28 -11.94 -1.14
N ASN A 214 6.34 -12.03 -0.19
CA ASN A 214 6.23 -11.07 0.91
C ASN A 214 6.01 -11.80 2.24
N SER A 215 7.09 -12.00 3.00
CA SER A 215 7.05 -12.71 4.28
C SER A 215 6.28 -11.98 5.39
N GLU A 216 6.03 -10.68 5.23
CA GLU A 216 5.28 -9.88 6.21
C GLU A 216 3.75 -10.00 6.01
N ALA A 217 3.32 -10.46 4.83
CA ALA A 217 1.91 -10.66 4.54
C ALA A 217 1.31 -11.72 5.47
N PRO A 218 0.14 -11.46 6.08
CA PRO A 218 -0.48 -12.40 7.00
C PRO A 218 -1.01 -13.63 6.26
N ILE A 219 -1.02 -14.78 6.93
CA ILE A 219 -1.79 -15.93 6.47
C ILE A 219 -3.24 -15.72 6.91
N ILE A 220 -4.16 -15.65 5.95
CA ILE A 220 -5.59 -15.49 6.22
C ILE A 220 -6.29 -16.84 6.25
N ALA A 221 -7.30 -16.97 7.11
CA ALA A 221 -8.15 -18.16 7.16
C ALA A 221 -9.20 -18.14 6.04
N SER A 222 -9.74 -19.31 5.68
CA SER A 222 -10.87 -19.39 4.76
C SER A 222 -12.13 -18.83 5.43
N ALA A 223 -12.67 -17.73 4.90
CA ALA A 223 -13.88 -17.10 5.43
C ALA A 223 -15.18 -17.77 4.95
N HIS A 224 -15.14 -18.39 3.77
CA HIS A 224 -16.29 -19.00 3.10
C HIS A 224 -15.95 -20.38 2.55
N GLY A 225 -16.97 -21.11 2.08
CA GLY A 225 -16.79 -22.38 1.37
C GLY A 225 -15.95 -22.21 0.11
N GLN A 226 -15.16 -23.24 -0.22
CA GLN A 226 -14.25 -23.27 -1.36
C GLN A 226 -14.86 -24.08 -2.51
N SER A 227 -16.08 -23.73 -2.92
CA SER A 227 -16.88 -24.52 -3.86
C SER A 227 -16.19 -24.81 -5.19
N PHE A 228 -15.27 -23.92 -5.61
CA PHE A 228 -14.52 -24.03 -6.86
C PHE A 228 -13.00 -24.16 -6.63
N GLY A 229 -12.60 -24.58 -5.42
CA GLY A 229 -11.22 -24.73 -4.99
C GLY A 229 -10.68 -23.55 -4.18
N ASN A 230 -9.44 -23.67 -3.72
CA ASN A 230 -8.75 -22.63 -2.94
C ASN A 230 -8.12 -21.58 -3.88
N GLY A 231 -8.43 -20.31 -3.67
CA GLY A 231 -7.92 -19.22 -4.49
C GLY A 231 -8.61 -17.88 -4.22
N ILE A 232 -8.29 -16.89 -5.04
CA ILE A 232 -8.87 -15.56 -5.01
C ILE A 232 -10.10 -15.54 -5.91
N TYR A 233 -11.27 -15.34 -5.31
CA TYR A 233 -12.55 -15.29 -6.02
C TYR A 233 -12.81 -13.85 -6.50
N CYS A 234 -13.12 -13.69 -7.78
CA CYS A 234 -13.59 -12.42 -8.34
C CYS A 234 -14.66 -12.68 -9.40
N SER A 235 -15.43 -11.65 -9.75
CA SER A 235 -16.54 -11.77 -10.68
C SER A 235 -16.33 -10.93 -11.94
N ARG A 236 -16.84 -11.38 -13.07
CA ARG A 236 -16.95 -10.61 -14.31
C ARG A 236 -18.05 -9.53 -14.25
N THR A 237 -18.94 -9.62 -13.27
CA THR A 237 -20.06 -8.69 -13.06
C THR A 237 -19.99 -8.07 -11.66
N ALA A 238 -20.17 -6.75 -11.58
CA ALA A 238 -20.15 -6.04 -10.30
C ALA A 238 -21.29 -6.48 -9.38
N VAL A 239 -22.48 -6.73 -9.96
CA VAL A 239 -23.67 -7.18 -9.23
C VAL A 239 -23.41 -8.44 -8.41
N TYR A 240 -22.72 -9.43 -8.96
CA TYR A 240 -22.39 -10.66 -8.22
C TYR A 240 -21.44 -10.37 -7.05
N SER A 241 -20.52 -9.42 -7.20
CA SER A 241 -19.59 -9.05 -6.14
C SER A 241 -20.23 -8.23 -5.01
N LEU A 242 -21.41 -7.63 -5.22
CA LEU A 242 -22.10 -6.85 -4.19
C LEU A 242 -22.45 -7.67 -2.94
N SER A 243 -22.76 -8.96 -3.07
CA SER A 243 -23.09 -9.80 -1.90
C SER A 243 -21.92 -10.02 -0.94
N TYR A 244 -20.72 -9.56 -1.30
CA TYR A 244 -19.50 -9.68 -0.50
C TYR A 244 -19.05 -8.36 0.13
N VAL A 245 -19.76 -7.24 -0.10
CA VAL A 245 -19.43 -5.91 0.46
C VAL A 245 -20.23 -5.58 1.72
N ASN A 246 -20.45 -6.56 2.61
CA ASN A 246 -21.43 -6.44 3.71
C ASN A 246 -21.18 -5.32 4.72
N THR A 247 -19.97 -4.76 4.78
CA THR A 247 -19.58 -3.74 5.76
C THR A 247 -19.11 -2.43 5.11
N THR A 248 -19.27 -2.29 3.80
CA THR A 248 -18.82 -1.11 3.05
C THR A 248 -19.63 -0.93 1.77
N ASN A 249 -19.85 0.31 1.36
CA ASN A 249 -20.39 0.59 0.02
C ASN A 249 -19.27 0.87 -0.99
N THR A 250 -18.22 0.05 -0.94
CA THR A 250 -17.05 0.20 -1.81
C THR A 250 -16.74 -1.16 -2.43
N LEU A 251 -16.71 -1.19 -3.76
CA LEU A 251 -16.37 -2.35 -4.57
C LEU A 251 -14.99 -2.16 -5.21
N LEU A 252 -14.17 -3.22 -5.25
CA LEU A 252 -12.89 -3.18 -5.97
C LEU A 252 -13.12 -3.50 -7.45
N VAL A 253 -12.56 -2.66 -8.32
CA VAL A 253 -12.39 -2.92 -9.74
C VAL A 253 -10.95 -3.37 -9.96
N CYS A 254 -10.78 -4.58 -10.48
CA CYS A 254 -9.49 -5.21 -10.62
C CYS A 254 -9.18 -5.57 -12.08
N ALA A 255 -7.90 -5.64 -12.39
CA ALA A 255 -7.39 -6.33 -13.57
C ALA A 255 -6.95 -7.73 -13.19
N ALA A 256 -7.43 -8.75 -13.90
CA ALA A 256 -7.07 -10.14 -13.68
C ALA A 256 -6.41 -10.78 -14.91
N ILE A 257 -5.38 -11.58 -14.71
CA ILE A 257 -4.65 -12.34 -15.73
C ILE A 257 -4.96 -13.83 -15.52
N PRO A 258 -6.15 -14.32 -15.96
CA PRO A 258 -6.52 -15.71 -15.75
C PRO A 258 -5.53 -16.65 -16.44
N LYS A 259 -5.29 -17.82 -15.83
CA LYS A 259 -4.50 -18.88 -16.47
C LYS A 259 -5.27 -19.40 -17.69
N ARG A 260 -4.55 -19.62 -18.78
CA ARG A 260 -5.09 -20.24 -20.00
C ARG A 260 -4.48 -21.62 -20.21
N ASP A 261 -5.21 -22.49 -20.87
CA ASP A 261 -4.68 -23.77 -21.34
C ASP A 261 -3.89 -23.60 -22.65
N LYS A 262 -3.41 -24.73 -23.21
CA LYS A 262 -2.63 -24.74 -24.45
C LYS A 262 -3.43 -24.25 -25.67
N VAL A 263 -4.75 -24.26 -25.59
CA VAL A 263 -5.68 -23.82 -26.66
C VAL A 263 -6.09 -22.35 -26.43
N GLY A 264 -5.65 -21.72 -25.35
CA GLY A 264 -5.96 -20.34 -25.01
C GLY A 264 -7.27 -20.17 -24.23
N LEU A 265 -7.95 -21.26 -23.85
CA LEU A 265 -9.17 -21.20 -23.04
C LEU A 265 -8.84 -20.88 -21.58
N ILE A 266 -9.68 -20.05 -20.95
CA ILE A 266 -9.50 -19.65 -19.56
C ILE A 266 -9.80 -20.83 -18.64
N LYS A 267 -8.84 -21.18 -17.78
CA LYS A 267 -9.01 -22.16 -16.70
C LYS A 267 -9.67 -21.53 -15.47
N CYS A 268 -10.34 -22.35 -14.65
CA CYS A 268 -10.94 -21.95 -13.38
C CYS A 268 -11.97 -20.81 -13.50
N CYS A 269 -12.73 -20.82 -14.60
CA CYS A 269 -13.87 -19.93 -14.84
C CYS A 269 -15.16 -20.73 -14.68
N TYR A 270 -16.05 -20.26 -13.81
CA TYR A 270 -17.33 -20.89 -13.50
C TYR A 270 -18.44 -19.84 -13.66
N GLY A 271 -18.99 -19.74 -14.88
CA GLY A 271 -19.93 -18.68 -15.25
C GLY A 271 -19.29 -17.29 -15.14
N ASN A 272 -19.78 -16.48 -14.19
CA ASN A 272 -19.24 -15.15 -13.92
C ASN A 272 -18.06 -15.15 -12.95
N ILE A 273 -17.71 -16.28 -12.35
CA ILE A 273 -16.71 -16.36 -11.29
C ILE A 273 -15.36 -16.79 -11.87
N PHE A 274 -14.30 -16.08 -11.51
CA PHE A 274 -12.93 -16.54 -11.68
C PHE A 274 -12.33 -16.90 -10.32
N VAL A 275 -11.60 -18.02 -10.29
CA VAL A 275 -10.78 -18.41 -9.14
C VAL A 275 -9.32 -18.39 -9.55
N LEU A 276 -8.56 -17.43 -9.01
CA LEU A 276 -7.14 -17.26 -9.31
C LEU A 276 -6.30 -17.95 -8.24
N SER A 277 -5.39 -18.82 -8.69
CA SER A 277 -4.51 -19.60 -7.81
C SER A 277 -3.18 -18.90 -7.51
N ASP A 278 -3.02 -17.64 -7.87
CA ASP A 278 -1.76 -16.90 -7.80
C ASP A 278 -2.07 -15.43 -7.52
N VAL A 279 -1.46 -14.90 -6.46
CA VAL A 279 -1.67 -13.56 -5.94
C VAL A 279 -1.21 -12.46 -6.90
N THR A 280 -0.22 -12.75 -7.75
CA THR A 280 0.35 -11.77 -8.70
C THR A 280 -0.50 -11.58 -9.96
N ARG A 281 -1.55 -12.39 -10.13
CA ARG A 281 -2.42 -12.38 -11.31
C ARG A 281 -3.62 -11.46 -11.19
N ILE A 282 -3.76 -10.73 -10.08
CA ILE A 282 -4.85 -9.79 -9.89
C ILE A 282 -4.37 -8.59 -9.07
N ILE A 283 -4.82 -7.41 -9.48
CA ILE A 283 -4.51 -6.16 -8.78
C ILE A 283 -5.74 -5.25 -8.74
N PRO A 284 -6.06 -4.63 -7.59
CA PRO A 284 -7.09 -3.61 -7.57
C PRO A 284 -6.57 -2.34 -8.27
N LEU A 285 -7.38 -1.78 -9.15
CA LEU A 285 -7.04 -0.56 -9.88
C LEU A 285 -7.87 0.63 -9.41
N PHE A 286 -9.15 0.39 -9.13
CA PHE A 286 -10.11 1.42 -8.74
C PHE A 286 -11.04 0.92 -7.63
N PHE A 287 -11.64 1.89 -6.96
CA PHE A 287 -12.81 1.73 -6.11
C PHE A 287 -14.02 2.26 -6.84
N ILE A 288 -15.13 1.53 -6.77
CA ILE A 288 -16.47 2.05 -7.04
C ILE A 288 -17.13 2.26 -5.68
N ASP A 289 -17.37 3.51 -5.33
CA ASP A 289 -18.21 3.85 -4.19
C ASP A 289 -19.66 3.98 -4.68
N PHE A 290 -20.61 3.47 -3.90
CA PHE A 290 -22.03 3.48 -4.26
C PHE A 290 -22.93 3.76 -3.05
N LYS A 291 -24.22 3.95 -3.29
CA LYS A 291 -25.24 4.08 -2.25
C LYS A 291 -26.48 3.28 -2.61
N TYR A 292 -27.18 2.79 -1.59
CA TYR A 292 -28.50 2.19 -1.77
C TYR A 292 -29.57 3.27 -1.69
N LEU A 293 -30.43 3.35 -2.72
CA LEU A 293 -31.48 4.38 -2.80
C LEU A 293 -32.53 4.22 -1.70
N ASN A 294 -32.81 2.98 -1.28
CA ASN A 294 -33.87 2.67 -0.31
C ASN A 294 -33.40 2.72 1.16
N GLN A 295 -32.23 3.29 1.44
CA GLN A 295 -31.64 3.42 2.79
C GLN A 295 -31.43 2.10 3.57
N SER A 296 -31.65 0.94 2.96
CA SER A 296 -31.53 -0.38 3.60
C SER A 296 -30.09 -0.85 3.84
N GLY A 297 -29.09 -0.04 3.50
CA GLY A 297 -27.67 -0.37 3.60
C GLY A 297 -26.91 0.57 4.51
N THR A 298 -25.83 0.06 5.12
CA THR A 298 -24.87 0.90 5.84
C THR A 298 -24.15 1.78 4.83
N ASN A 299 -24.59 3.04 4.66
CA ASN A 299 -23.99 4.01 3.72
C ASN A 299 -22.60 4.46 4.19
N ARG A 300 -21.65 3.54 4.24
CA ARG A 300 -20.28 3.75 4.71
C ARG A 300 -19.33 3.43 3.57
N PRO A 301 -18.94 4.41 2.74
CA PRO A 301 -17.81 4.22 1.83
C PRO A 301 -16.56 3.92 2.64
N TRP A 302 -15.63 3.16 2.08
CA TRP A 302 -14.37 2.80 2.75
C TRP A 302 -13.61 4.04 3.21
N TYR A 303 -13.63 5.08 2.38
CA TYR A 303 -13.04 6.37 2.70
C TYR A 303 -14.12 7.45 2.72
N ASN A 304 -14.40 8.00 3.90
CA ASN A 304 -15.31 9.14 4.04
C ASN A 304 -14.50 10.42 4.26
N LYS A 305 -14.24 11.15 3.17
CA LYS A 305 -13.50 12.43 3.20
C LYS A 305 -14.14 13.45 4.17
N GLN A 306 -15.45 13.39 4.39
CA GLN A 306 -16.14 14.31 5.30
C GLN A 306 -15.85 14.04 6.79
N LYS A 307 -15.39 12.83 7.17
CA LYS A 307 -14.98 12.57 8.56
C LYS A 307 -13.62 13.18 8.90
N GLU A 308 -12.78 13.48 7.92
CA GLU A 308 -11.52 14.20 8.17
C GLU A 308 -11.73 15.72 8.23
N LEU A 309 -12.69 16.27 7.48
CA LEU A 309 -13.03 17.70 7.54
C LEU A 309 -13.84 18.10 8.78
N LYS A 310 -14.50 17.14 9.45
CA LYS A 310 -15.18 17.35 10.73
C LYS A 310 -14.30 17.04 11.95
N ILE A 311 -12.99 16.97 11.78
CA ILE A 311 -12.08 17.20 12.91
C ILE A 311 -12.21 18.69 13.22
N ASP A 312 -13.06 18.97 14.22
CA ASP A 312 -13.42 20.30 14.75
C ASP A 312 -12.60 21.46 14.18
N GLU A 313 -13.23 22.37 13.44
CA GLU A 313 -12.70 23.74 13.27
C GLU A 313 -12.54 24.46 14.63
N ASN A 314 -13.07 23.88 15.72
CA ASN A 314 -12.85 24.27 17.11
C ASN A 314 -11.69 23.53 17.82
N GLN A 315 -11.03 22.56 17.19
CA GLN A 315 -9.72 22.14 17.65
C GLN A 315 -8.75 23.19 17.12
N GLU A 316 -8.39 24.12 18.01
CA GLU A 316 -7.23 24.99 17.88
C GLU A 316 -6.20 24.30 17.00
N ILE A 317 -5.84 24.96 15.89
CA ILE A 317 -4.67 24.66 15.09
C ILE A 317 -3.63 24.15 16.09
N LYS A 318 -3.39 22.83 16.13
CA LYS A 318 -2.29 22.30 16.91
C LYS A 318 -1.10 22.95 16.28
N LYS A 319 -0.66 24.06 16.88
CA LYS A 319 0.58 24.75 16.58
C LYS A 319 1.54 23.60 16.37
N SER A 320 2.18 23.57 15.20
CA SER A 320 3.28 22.65 14.97
C SER A 320 4.04 22.56 16.29
N ILE A 321 4.24 21.36 16.83
CA ILE A 321 4.92 21.22 18.11
C ILE A 321 6.33 21.73 17.85
N VAL A 322 6.55 23.03 18.07
CA VAL A 322 7.83 23.69 17.95
C VAL A 322 8.53 23.26 19.22
N ILE A 323 9.25 22.14 19.11
CA ILE A 323 10.16 21.72 20.17
C ILE A 323 11.21 22.82 20.25
N SER A 324 11.25 23.53 21.38
CA SER A 324 12.20 24.64 21.54
C SER A 324 13.64 24.10 21.43
N ARG A 325 14.53 24.87 20.80
CA ARG A 325 15.97 24.54 20.72
C ARG A 325 16.55 24.21 22.11
N LYS A 326 16.09 24.91 23.16
CA LYS A 326 16.47 24.65 24.56
C LYS A 326 16.09 23.24 25.02
N TYR A 327 14.88 22.76 24.69
CA TYR A 327 14.45 21.41 25.03
C TYR A 327 15.23 20.35 24.25
N LEU A 328 15.46 20.58 22.96
CA LEU A 328 16.22 19.67 22.09
C LEU A 328 17.67 19.52 22.58
N ARG A 329 18.33 20.63 22.96
CA ARG A 329 19.65 20.62 23.62
C ARG A 329 19.65 19.78 24.90
N LYS A 330 18.63 19.94 25.74
CA LYS A 330 18.54 19.18 27.00
C LYS A 330 18.41 17.68 26.77
N VAL A 331 17.61 17.26 25.79
CA VAL A 331 17.46 15.84 25.42
C VAL A 331 18.76 15.27 24.85
N LEU A 332 19.41 16.00 23.94
CA LEU A 332 20.68 15.57 23.34
C LEU A 332 21.81 15.46 24.38
N ASN A 333 21.89 16.41 25.32
CA ASN A 333 22.85 16.33 26.42
C ASN A 333 22.58 15.10 27.30
N TYR A 334 21.32 14.84 27.64
CA TYR A 334 20.96 13.67 28.45
C TYR A 334 21.31 12.35 27.74
N MET A 335 21.06 12.25 26.43
CA MET A 335 21.44 11.06 25.64
C MET A 335 22.97 10.87 25.59
N ASN A 336 23.73 11.95 25.41
CA ASN A 336 25.20 11.88 25.42
C ASN A 336 25.75 11.47 26.78
N ASP A 337 25.19 11.99 27.88
CA ASP A 337 25.58 11.61 29.23
C ASP A 337 25.30 10.13 29.51
N ASP A 338 24.16 9.61 29.04
CA ASP A 338 23.80 8.20 29.16
C ASP A 338 24.77 7.29 28.37
N ILE A 339 25.11 7.68 27.14
CA ILE A 339 26.13 6.98 26.32
C ILE A 339 27.49 6.99 27.02
N ARG A 340 27.91 8.14 27.58
CA ARG A 340 29.20 8.25 28.30
C ARG A 340 29.23 7.36 29.55
N LYS A 341 28.15 7.35 30.34
CA LYS A 341 28.02 6.44 31.50
C LYS A 341 28.12 4.99 31.07
N ASN A 342 27.37 4.59 30.05
CA ASN A 342 27.39 3.21 29.53
C ASN A 342 28.78 2.80 29.01
N ASN A 343 29.51 3.71 28.36
CA ASN A 343 30.87 3.44 27.90
C ASN A 343 31.88 3.32 29.07
N GLN A 344 31.70 4.09 30.16
CA GLN A 344 32.54 3.94 31.36
C GLN A 344 32.32 2.59 32.06
N TYR A 345 31.10 2.04 32.04
CA TYR A 345 30.83 0.70 32.58
C TYR A 345 31.44 -0.42 31.72
N GLN A 346 31.54 -0.23 30.40
CA GLN A 346 32.21 -1.19 29.52
C GLN A 346 33.73 -1.22 29.70
N ILE A 347 34.37 -0.08 30.00
CA ILE A 347 35.81 -0.04 30.23
C ILE A 347 36.17 -0.76 31.54
N ARG A 348 35.36 -0.64 32.59
CA ARG A 348 35.61 -1.30 33.89
C ARG A 348 35.40 -2.81 33.89
N SER A 349 34.68 -3.36 32.91
CA SER A 349 34.43 -4.81 32.83
C SER A 349 35.56 -5.58 32.13
N PHE A 350 36.49 -4.89 31.47
CA PHE A 350 37.66 -5.51 30.84
C PHE A 350 38.86 -5.68 31.78
N ASP A 351 38.96 -4.89 32.85
CA ASP A 351 40.08 -4.98 33.81
C ASP A 351 39.89 -6.07 34.90
N LEU A 352 38.77 -6.81 34.87
CA LEU A 352 38.49 -7.89 35.83
C LEU A 352 38.85 -9.30 35.29
N PHE A 353 39.42 -9.38 34.10
CA PHE A 353 39.81 -10.65 33.45
C PHE A 353 41.30 -10.74 33.06
N ASN A 354 42.16 -9.91 33.65
CA ASN A 354 43.62 -10.08 33.58
C ASN A 354 44.23 -10.29 34.96
#